data_AF-D8GUQ3-F1
#
_entry.id   AF-D8GUQ3-F1
#
_cell.length_a   1.000
_cell.length_b   1.000
_cell.length_c   1.000
_cell.angle_alpha   90.00
_cell.angle_beta   90.00
_cell.angle_gamma   90.00
#
_symmetry.space_group_name_H-M   'P 1'
#
loop_
_entity.id
_entity.type
_entity.pdbx_description
1 polymer ?
#
loop_
_entity_poly.entity_id
_entity_poly.type
_entity_poly.pdbx_seq_one_letter_code
_entity_poly.pdbx_strand_id
1 'polypeptide(L)' 'MLIVSILSVLIFSTILCIVEIPKMLKENLHRELWTFSILLGLGTVLAILKSLNVDIPNPSDFIAWVYSPLTNIVKNLLE' A
#
# COMPACT_ATOMS: atom_id res chain seq x y z
N MET A 1 -12.98 12.02 9.95
CA MET A 1 -11.99 10.93 10.08
C MET A 1 -11.07 10.85 8.85
N LEU A 2 -11.61 10.78 7.63
CA LEU A 2 -10.84 10.66 6.37
C LEU A 2 -9.73 11.73 6.18
N ILE A 3 -10.06 12.99 6.48
CA ILE A 3 -9.13 14.13 6.34
C ILE A 3 -7.92 13.97 7.26
N VAL A 4 -8.12 13.46 8.48
CA VAL A 4 -7.03 13.23 9.46
C VAL A 4 -6.10 12.13 8.96
N SER A 5 -6.65 11.04 8.39
CA SER A 5 -5.85 9.96 7.80
C SER A 5 -5.02 10.45 6.61
N ILE A 6 -5.61 11.23 5.71
CA ILE A 6 -4.89 11.79 4.55
C ILE A 6 -3.79 12.75 5.02
N LEU A 7 -4.09 13.63 5.98
CA LEU A 7 -3.10 14.57 6.52
C LEU A 7 -1.93 13.82 7.17
N SER A 8 -2.22 12.79 7.95
CA SER A 8 -1.21 11.99 8.63
C SER A 8 -0.29 11.28 7.65
N VAL A 9 -0.83 10.66 6.60
CA VAL A 9 -0.05 10.01 5.53
C VAL A 9 0.80 11.03 4.78
N LEU A 10 0.25 12.20 4.45
CA LEU A 10 0.97 13.26 3.74
C LEU A 10 2.15 13.80 4.57
N ILE A 11 1.93 14.03 5.86
CA ILE A 11 2.97 14.47 6.80
C ILE A 11 4.07 13.41 6.90
N PHE A 12 3.69 12.15 7.08
CA PHE A 12 4.66 11.05 7.20
C PHE A 12 5.48 10.87 5.92
N SER A 13 4.83 10.91 4.76
CA SER A 13 5.49 10.86 3.46
C SER A 13 6.45 12.05 3.25
N THR A 14 6.07 13.24 3.71
CA THR A 14 6.92 14.44 3.60
C THR A 14 8.16 14.31 4.47
N ILE A 15 8.01 13.83 5.70
CA ILE A 15 9.14 13.60 6.62
C ILE A 15 10.11 12.57 6.03
N LEU A 16 9.59 11.45 5.52
CA LEU A 16 10.41 10.43 4.84
C LEU A 16 11.19 11.04 3.67
N CYS A 17 10.52 11.81 2.79
CA CYS A 17 11.21 12.50 1.70
C CYS A 17 12.35 13.42 2.18
N ILE A 18 12.12 14.20 3.24
CA ILE A 18 13.15 15.14 3.76
C ILE A 18 14.35 14.38 4.36
N VAL A 19 14.16 13.17 4.89
CA VAL A 19 15.25 12.38 5.49
C VAL A 19 15.97 11.53 4.44
N GLU A 20 15.23 10.78 3.61
CA GLU A 20 15.80 9.83 2.64
C GLU A 20 16.38 10.53 1.41
N ILE A 21 15.65 11.47 0.79
CA ILE A 21 16.07 12.09 -0.48
C ILE A 21 17.45 12.75 -0.39
N PRO A 22 17.76 13.62 0.59
CA PRO A 22 19.08 14.25 0.62
C PRO A 22 20.20 13.23 0.89
N LYS A 23 19.92 12.19 1.67
CA LYS A 23 20.88 11.10 1.91
C LYS A 23 21.20 10.36 0.60
N MET A 24 20.17 10.01 -0.17
CA MET A 24 20.31 9.31 -1.45
C MET A 24 20.97 10.18 -2.53
N LEU A 25 20.66 11.47 -2.56
CA LEU A 25 21.24 12.43 -3.51
C LEU A 25 22.73 12.65 -3.22
N LYS A 26 23.12 12.69 -1.93
CA LYS A 26 24.52 12.83 -1.51
C LYS A 26 25.38 11.63 -1.93
N GLU A 27 24.81 10.43 -1.88
CA GLU A 27 25.47 9.18 -2.28
C GLU A 27 25.35 8.88 -3.79
N ASN A 28 24.75 9.79 -4.60
CA ASN A 28 24.47 9.59 -6.04
C ASN A 28 23.64 8.32 -6.35
N LEU A 29 22.79 7.88 -5.41
CA LEU A 29 22.01 6.65 -5.51
C LEU A 29 20.71 6.87 -6.30
N HIS A 30 20.82 7.25 -7.58
CA HIS A 30 19.67 7.58 -8.43
C HIS A 30 18.67 6.42 -8.60
N ARG A 31 19.16 5.19 -8.68
CA ARG A 31 18.32 3.99 -8.82
C ARG A 31 17.49 3.70 -7.56
N GLU A 32 18.08 3.93 -6.40
CA GLU A 32 17.37 3.78 -5.14
C GLU A 32 16.35 4.90 -4.97
N LEU A 33 16.70 6.14 -5.35
CA LEU A 33 15.82 7.30 -5.27
C LEU A 33 14.56 7.08 -6.10
N TRP A 34 14.71 6.52 -7.29
CA TRP A 34 13.59 6.10 -8.15
C TRP A 34 12.73 5.03 -7.48
N THR A 35 13.34 4.00 -6.90
CA THR A 35 12.62 2.90 -6.21
C THR A 35 11.85 3.42 -5.01
N PHE A 36 12.48 4.26 -4.18
CA PHE A 36 11.86 4.93 -3.04
C PHE A 36 10.67 5.79 -3.46
N SER A 37 10.85 6.63 -4.49
CA SER A 37 9.80 7.54 -4.95
C SER A 37 8.59 6.77 -5.52
N ILE A 38 8.82 5.70 -6.29
CA ILE A 38 7.74 4.82 -6.76
C ILE A 38 7.01 4.18 -5.58
N LEU A 39 7.75 3.58 -4.64
CA LEU A 39 7.14 2.83 -3.55
C LEU A 39 6.36 3.75 -2.59
N LEU A 40 6.92 4.93 -2.29
CA LEU A 40 6.28 5.95 -1.49
C LEU A 40 5.04 6.53 -2.20
N GLY A 41 5.15 6.82 -3.50
CA GLY A 41 4.03 7.31 -4.30
C GLY A 41 2.89 6.29 -4.34
N LEU A 42 3.19 5.02 -4.63
CA LEU A 42 2.21 3.94 -4.64
C LEU A 42 1.53 3.77 -3.27
N GLY A 43 2.31 3.72 -2.19
CA GLY A 43 1.76 3.61 -0.83
C GLY A 43 0.85 4.79 -0.47
N THR A 44 1.25 6.00 -0.85
CA THR A 44 0.48 7.24 -0.60
C THR A 44 -0.82 7.24 -1.39
N VAL A 45 -0.78 6.90 -2.68
CA VAL A 45 -1.98 6.81 -3.54
C VAL A 45 -2.94 5.74 -3.00
N LEU A 46 -2.43 4.55 -2.65
CA LEU A 46 -3.23 3.48 -2.08
C LEU A 46 -3.88 3.89 -0.75
N ALA A 47 -3.15 4.58 0.12
CA ALA A 47 -3.69 5.08 1.38
C ALA A 47 -4.80 6.12 1.17
N ILE A 48 -4.62 7.01 0.18
CA ILE A 48 -5.64 8.00 -0.19
C ILE A 48 -6.88 7.32 -0.76
N LEU A 49 -6.75 6.39 -1.72
CA LEU A 49 -7.88 5.65 -2.28
C LEU A 49 -8.64 4.86 -1.21
N LYS A 50 -7.91 4.22 -0.28
CA LYS A 50 -8.52 3.51 0.86
C LYS A 50 -9.27 4.47 1.78
N SER A 51 -8.75 5.67 2.00
CA SER A 51 -9.46 6.73 2.76
C SER A 51 -10.72 7.21 2.02
N LEU A 52 -10.69 7.27 0.69
CA LEU A 52 -11.85 7.60 -0.14
C LEU A 52 -12.91 6.48 -0.19
N ASN A 53 -12.71 5.37 0.52
CA ASN A 53 -13.59 4.20 0.51
C ASN A 53 -13.79 3.63 -0.91
N VAL A 54 -12.77 3.79 -1.77
CA VAL A 54 -12.75 3.12 -3.07
C VAL A 54 -12.55 1.64 -2.81
N ASP A 55 -13.46 0.82 -3.31
CA ASP A 55 -13.36 -0.64 -3.32
C ASP A 55 -12.18 -1.05 -4.22
N ILE A 56 -10.99 -1.03 -3.62
CA ILE A 56 -9.81 -1.65 -4.20
C ILE A 56 -9.89 -3.12 -3.78
N PRO A 57 -9.99 -4.07 -4.72
CA PRO A 57 -9.99 -5.49 -4.38
C PRO A 57 -8.71 -5.79 -3.60
N ASN A 58 -8.89 -6.23 -2.36
CA ASN A 58 -7.75 -6.51 -1.50
C ASN A 58 -7.08 -7.78 -2.03
N PRO A 59 -5.74 -7.90 -2.02
CA PRO A 59 -5.07 -9.18 -2.31
C PRO A 59 -5.64 -10.36 -1.51
N SER A 60 -6.22 -10.13 -0.33
CA SER A 60 -6.97 -11.16 0.40
C SER A 60 -8.19 -11.69 -0.34
N ASP A 61 -8.90 -10.86 -1.12
CA ASP A 61 -10.07 -11.25 -1.88
C ASP A 61 -9.66 -12.11 -3.08
N PHE A 62 -8.51 -11.81 -3.68
CA PHE A 62 -7.89 -12.67 -4.67
C PHE A 62 -7.50 -14.03 -4.09
N ILE A 63 -6.88 -14.04 -2.91
CA ILE A 63 -6.56 -15.28 -2.19
C ILE A 63 -7.86 -16.03 -1.86
N ALA A 64 -8.89 -15.36 -1.36
CA ALA A 64 -10.18 -15.98 -1.06
C ALA A 64 -10.83 -16.59 -2.31
N TRP A 65 -10.71 -15.94 -3.48
CA TRP A 65 -11.17 -16.50 -4.75
C TRP A 65 -10.40 -17.76 -5.15
N VAL A 66 -9.07 -17.76 -5.03
CA VAL A 66 -8.22 -18.94 -5.30
C VAL A 66 -8.55 -20.10 -4.35
N TYR A 67 -8.82 -19.81 -3.08
CA TYR A 67 -9.13 -20.82 -2.06
C TYR A 67 -10.62 -21.18 -1.97
N SER A 68 -11.49 -20.45 -2.66
CA SER A 68 -12.93 -20.72 -2.74
C SER A 68 -13.27 -22.19 -3.06
N PRO A 69 -12.66 -22.84 -4.08
CA PRO A 69 -12.91 -24.25 -4.35
C PRO A 69 -12.54 -25.17 -3.17
N LEU A 70 -11.45 -24.88 -2.46
CA LEU A 70 -11.05 -25.64 -1.28
C LEU A 70 -12.04 -25.45 -0.12
N THR A 71 -12.51 -24.21 0.10
CA THR A 71 -13.52 -23.94 1.15
C THR A 71 -14.84 -24.65 0.88
N ASN A 72 -15.24 -24.80 -0.38
CA ASN A 72 -16.44 -25.55 -0.75
C ASN A 72 -16.27 -27.05 -0.49
N ILE A 73 -15.10 -27.62 -0.80
CA ILE A 73 -14.80 -29.04 -0.51
C ILE A 73 -14.81 -29.29 1.00
N VAL A 74 -14.17 -28.42 1.79
CA VAL A 74 -14.14 -28.54 3.26
C VAL A 74 -15.53 -28.41 3.85
N LYS A 75 -16.36 -27.46 3.38
CA LYS A 75 -17.76 -27.33 3.82
C LYS A 75 -18.57 -28.59 3.53
N ASN A 76 -18.47 -29.11 2.32
CA ASN A 76 -19.23 -30.30 1.88
C ASN A 76 -18.76 -31.61 2.54
N LEU A 77 -17.59 -31.60 3.20
CA LEU A 77 -17.05 -32.72 3.98
C LEU A 77 -17.43 -32.64 5.47
N LEU A 78 -17.75 -31.44 5.96
CA LEU A 78 -18.14 -31.16 7.34
C LEU A 78 -19.66 -31.22 7.57
N GLU A 79 -20.47 -31.03 6.52
CA GLU A 79 -21.90 -31.38 6.47
C GLU A 79 -22.12 -32.88 6.23
#